data_AF-A0A8B9K520-F1
#
_entry.id   AF-A0A8B9K520-F1
#
_cell.length_a   1.000
_cell.length_b   1.000
_cell.length_c   1.000
_cell.angle_alpha   90.00
_cell.angle_beta   90.00
_cell.angle_gamma   90.00
#
_symmetry.space_group_name_H-M   'P 1'
#
loop_
_entity.id
_entity.type
_entity.pdbx_description
1 polymer ?
#
loop_
_entity_poly.entity_id
_entity_poly.type
_entity_poly.pdbx_seq_one_letter_code
_entity_poly.pdbx_strand_id
1 'polypeptide(L)'
;QDNDTINIILIVILYNIIYYLSSHNRLCVTDISSLLCVSVRGPDEPNVIEDIAVVNSERNADPCTSQSCKWPKSSDGKVYVPYVIVNHFTSRELQVIQRGLDSFSSVSCIRFTPRSNQRDYVSIESRSGCYSYVGRIGNAQTVSLDRNGCIYHNTVQHELLHALGFNHEQTRSDRDNHILLILIFLSDFINTLNQGTAYDYNSVMQYHRTAFSKNGQATMVPIPNSNVSFGQATQMSQNDITRINRLYGCYVTTMI
;
A
#
# COMPACT_ATOMS: atom_id res chain seq x y z
N GLN A 1 34.97 14.22 -39.92
CA GLN A 1 35.49 14.71 -38.63
C GLN A 1 34.34 14.87 -37.62
N ASP A 2 33.30 14.04 -37.71
CA ASP A 2 32.00 14.28 -37.04
C ASP A 2 31.50 13.13 -36.16
N ASN A 3 32.16 11.96 -36.15
CA ASN A 3 31.73 10.84 -35.29
C ASN A 3 32.24 10.94 -33.85
N ASP A 4 33.40 11.57 -33.63
CA ASP A 4 33.98 11.67 -32.29
C ASP A 4 33.26 12.72 -31.43
N THR A 5 32.80 13.81 -32.04
CA THR A 5 32.04 14.87 -31.36
C THR A 5 30.64 14.38 -30.94
N ILE A 6 29.99 13.56 -31.78
CA ILE A 6 28.68 12.96 -31.47
C ILE A 6 28.80 11.95 -30.31
N ASN A 7 29.84 11.12 -30.30
CA ASN A 7 30.08 10.16 -29.21
C ASN A 7 30.39 10.85 -27.87
N ILE A 8 31.14 11.94 -27.87
CA ILE A 8 31.43 12.71 -26.65
C ILE A 8 30.15 13.38 -26.12
N ILE A 9 29.31 13.94 -26.99
CA ILE A 9 28.02 14.52 -26.58
C ILE A 9 27.08 13.45 -26.02
N LEU A 10 27.00 12.27 -26.63
CA LEU A 10 26.22 11.14 -26.13
C LEU A 10 26.72 10.64 -24.77
N ILE A 11 28.03 10.53 -24.57
CA ILE A 11 28.63 10.12 -23.29
C ILE A 11 28.38 11.18 -22.22
N VAL A 12 28.49 12.48 -22.54
CA VAL A 12 28.22 13.56 -21.58
C VAL A 12 26.73 13.64 -21.24
N ILE A 13 25.83 13.42 -22.21
CA ILE A 13 24.39 13.34 -21.96
C ILE A 13 24.06 12.12 -21.10
N LEU A 14 24.60 10.94 -21.42
CA LEU A 14 24.43 9.72 -20.62
C LEU A 14 24.97 9.90 -19.20
N TYR A 15 26.14 10.51 -19.02
CA TYR A 15 26.74 10.76 -17.71
C TYR A 15 25.92 11.78 -16.89
N ASN A 16 25.44 12.85 -17.52
CA ASN A 16 24.58 13.83 -16.84
C ASN A 16 23.19 13.27 -16.53
N ILE A 17 22.63 12.40 -17.38
CA ILE A 17 21.38 11.67 -17.12
C ILE A 17 21.58 10.69 -15.95
N ILE A 18 22.67 9.91 -15.95
CA ILE A 18 23.01 9.00 -14.85
C ILE A 18 23.21 9.78 -13.54
N TYR A 19 23.89 10.92 -13.58
CA TYR A 19 24.13 11.77 -12.41
C TYR A 19 22.85 12.42 -11.88
N TYR A 20 22.01 12.96 -12.77
CA TYR A 20 20.69 13.52 -12.42
C TYR A 20 19.76 12.45 -11.83
N LEU A 21 19.75 11.24 -12.38
CA LEU A 21 18.95 10.11 -11.90
C LEU A 21 19.47 9.51 -10.58
N SER A 22 20.79 9.50 -10.37
CA SER A 22 21.44 9.12 -9.10
C SER A 22 21.01 10.04 -7.96
N SER A 23 20.85 11.34 -8.22
CA SER A 23 20.37 12.30 -7.22
C SER A 23 18.91 12.09 -6.77
N HIS A 24 18.15 11.23 -7.46
CA HIS A 24 16.73 10.97 -7.21
C HIS A 24 16.44 9.50 -6.84
N ASN A 25 17.45 8.71 -6.45
CA ASN A 25 17.33 7.29 -6.09
C ASN A 25 16.52 6.44 -7.11
N ARG A 26 16.66 6.72 -8.41
CA ARG A 26 16.01 5.95 -9.48
C ARG A 26 17.02 5.51 -10.52
N LEU A 27 17.06 4.22 -10.82
CA LEU A 27 17.79 3.65 -11.96
C LEU A 27 16.78 3.38 -13.07
N CYS A 28 16.90 4.09 -14.18
CA CYS A 28 16.06 3.88 -15.36
C CYS A 28 16.90 3.25 -16.48
N VAL A 29 16.52 2.05 -16.93
CA VAL A 29 17.10 1.43 -18.12
C VAL A 29 16.31 1.94 -19.33
N THR A 30 17.00 2.56 -20.28
CA THR A 30 16.43 3.01 -21.54
C THR A 30 16.67 1.93 -22.60
N ASP A 31 15.80 0.92 -22.66
CA ASP A 31 15.69 0.10 -23.87
C ASP A 31 14.42 0.53 -24.64
N ILE A 32 14.49 0.52 -25.97
CA ILE A 32 13.48 1.09 -26.89
C ILE A 32 12.13 0.37 -26.76
N SER A 33 12.08 -0.78 -26.08
CA SER A 33 10.87 -1.55 -25.79
C SER A 33 10.30 -1.36 -24.38
N SER A 34 11.04 -0.79 -23.43
CA SER A 34 10.53 -0.54 -22.07
C SER A 34 11.41 0.44 -21.28
N LEU A 35 10.80 1.54 -20.81
CA LEU A 35 11.38 2.34 -19.73
C LEU A 35 11.02 1.68 -18.40
N LEU A 36 11.89 0.83 -17.86
CA LEU A 36 11.80 0.37 -16.48
C LEU A 36 12.61 1.33 -15.61
N CYS A 37 11.90 2.18 -14.84
CA CYS A 37 12.50 2.94 -13.76
C CYS A 37 12.31 2.17 -12.47
N VAL A 38 13.39 1.61 -11.95
CA VAL A 38 13.43 0.92 -10.67
C VAL A 38 13.79 1.94 -9.60
N SER A 39 12.98 2.02 -8.53
CA SER A 39 13.38 2.73 -7.32
C SER A 39 14.58 2.00 -6.73
N VAL A 40 15.69 2.70 -6.53
CA VAL A 40 16.87 2.16 -5.86
C VAL A 40 16.53 2.09 -4.37
N ARG A 41 16.02 0.93 -3.96
CA ARG A 41 15.68 0.63 -2.56
C ARG A 41 16.97 0.33 -1.78
N GLY A 42 16.94 0.57 -0.47
CA GLY A 42 18.05 0.18 0.40
C GLY A 42 18.31 -1.33 0.36
N PRO A 43 19.54 -1.79 0.66
CA PRO A 43 19.92 -3.20 0.52
C PRO A 43 19.11 -4.17 1.40
N ASP A 44 18.49 -3.68 2.48
CA ASP A 44 17.66 -4.48 3.41
C ASP A 44 16.15 -4.28 3.20
N GLU A 45 15.73 -3.56 2.16
CA GLU A 45 14.31 -3.33 1.89
C GLU A 45 13.71 -4.45 1.02
N PRO A 46 12.46 -4.87 1.29
CA PRO A 46 11.81 -5.89 0.50
C PRO A 46 11.52 -5.41 -0.92
N ASN A 47 11.34 -6.38 -1.83
CA ASN A 47 10.66 -6.13 -3.08
C ASN A 47 9.22 -5.72 -2.79
N VAL A 48 8.80 -4.63 -3.41
CA VAL A 48 7.43 -4.12 -3.29
C VAL A 48 6.85 -4.04 -4.68
N ILE A 49 5.71 -4.69 -4.85
CA ILE A 49 4.86 -4.54 -6.02
C ILE A 49 3.87 -3.45 -5.64
N GLU A 50 3.96 -2.31 -6.31
CA GLU A 50 3.18 -1.11 -5.98
C GLU A 50 3.50 -0.55 -4.58
N ASP A 51 2.65 -0.79 -3.59
CA ASP A 51 2.78 -0.47 -2.16
C ASP A 51 2.65 -1.74 -1.27
N ILE A 52 2.67 -2.94 -1.87
CA ILE A 52 2.64 -4.22 -1.15
C ILE A 52 4.03 -4.88 -1.16
N ALA A 53 4.60 -5.09 0.02
CA ALA A 53 5.84 -5.83 0.20
C ALA A 53 5.62 -7.35 0.04
N VAL A 54 6.49 -8.00 -0.74
CA VAL A 54 6.35 -9.41 -1.12
C VAL A 54 7.40 -10.26 -0.40
N VAL A 55 6.94 -11.23 0.40
CA VAL A 55 7.83 -12.11 1.20
C VAL A 55 8.44 -13.24 0.35
N ASN A 56 7.80 -13.64 -0.75
CA ASN A 56 8.29 -14.61 -1.73
C ASN A 56 7.69 -14.30 -3.12
N SER A 57 8.52 -14.18 -4.17
CA SER A 57 8.12 -13.79 -5.53
C SER A 57 7.24 -14.79 -6.29
N GLU A 58 6.75 -15.84 -5.63
CA GLU A 58 5.95 -16.92 -6.25
C GLU A 58 4.49 -16.96 -5.77
N ARG A 59 4.02 -15.96 -5.02
CA ARG A 59 2.64 -15.93 -4.48
C ARG A 59 1.86 -14.72 -4.98
N ASN A 60 1.55 -14.70 -6.27
CA ASN A 60 0.47 -13.86 -6.78
C ASN A 60 -0.86 -14.53 -6.42
N ALA A 61 -1.72 -13.78 -5.73
CA ALA A 61 -2.96 -14.19 -5.07
C ALA A 61 -2.74 -14.85 -3.70
N ASP A 62 -3.08 -14.13 -2.64
CA ASP A 62 -3.19 -14.75 -1.32
C ASP A 62 -4.59 -14.54 -0.71
N PRO A 63 -5.39 -15.60 -0.57
CA PRO A 63 -6.49 -15.65 0.38
C PRO A 63 -5.95 -15.87 1.82
N CYS A 64 -4.83 -15.22 2.20
CA CYS A 64 -4.08 -15.54 3.41
C CYS A 64 -4.92 -15.40 4.68
N THR A 65 -5.88 -14.47 4.65
CA THR A 65 -6.76 -14.19 5.76
C THR A 65 -7.77 -15.32 6.01
N SER A 66 -7.94 -16.23 5.04
CA SER A 66 -8.72 -17.46 5.21
C SER A 66 -7.93 -18.60 5.88
N GLN A 67 -6.60 -18.53 5.95
CA GLN A 67 -5.76 -19.68 6.36
C GLN A 67 -4.78 -19.40 7.53
N SER A 68 -4.07 -18.26 7.59
CA SER A 68 -3.07 -18.04 8.67
C SER A 68 -2.56 -16.62 8.93
N CYS A 69 -2.78 -15.66 8.02
CA CYS A 69 -2.15 -14.33 8.12
C CYS A 69 -2.94 -13.30 8.94
N LYS A 70 -4.02 -13.69 9.64
CA LYS A 70 -4.72 -12.75 10.52
C LYS A 70 -3.89 -12.45 11.77
N TRP A 71 -4.03 -11.24 12.29
CA TRP A 71 -3.64 -10.96 13.67
C TRP A 71 -4.54 -11.73 14.64
N PRO A 72 -3.98 -12.36 15.69
CA PRO A 72 -4.74 -13.20 16.59
C PRO A 72 -5.75 -12.37 17.40
N LYS A 73 -6.95 -12.92 17.55
CA LYS A 73 -7.98 -12.36 18.42
C LYS A 73 -7.76 -12.85 19.85
N SER A 74 -7.71 -11.91 20.78
CA SER A 74 -7.61 -12.14 22.21
C SER A 74 -8.96 -12.61 22.78
N SER A 75 -8.90 -13.25 23.96
CA SER A 75 -10.06 -13.79 24.68
C SER A 75 -11.12 -12.74 25.05
N ASP A 76 -10.72 -11.47 25.18
CA ASP A 76 -11.61 -10.33 25.42
C ASP A 76 -12.32 -9.82 24.14
N GLY A 77 -12.13 -10.52 23.03
CA GLY A 77 -12.72 -10.20 21.75
C GLY A 77 -12.03 -9.06 20.99
N LYS A 78 -10.88 -8.56 21.48
CA LYS A 78 -10.06 -7.55 20.79
C LYS A 78 -8.95 -8.20 19.97
N VAL A 79 -8.42 -7.47 19.00
CA VAL A 79 -7.27 -7.89 18.19
C VAL A 79 -6.17 -6.89 18.46
N TYR A 80 -5.15 -7.32 19.20
CA TYR A 80 -4.01 -6.49 19.54
C TYR A 80 -2.94 -6.62 18.47
N VAL A 81 -2.56 -5.50 17.85
CA VAL A 81 -1.49 -5.40 16.86
C VAL A 81 -0.35 -4.61 17.50
N PRO A 82 0.69 -5.30 18.03
CA PRO A 82 1.81 -4.62 18.65
C PRO A 82 2.59 -3.81 17.61
N TYR A 83 3.01 -2.60 17.96
CA TYR A 83 3.85 -1.77 17.08
C TYR A 83 5.01 -1.11 17.80
N VAL A 84 6.05 -0.81 17.04
CA VAL A 84 7.11 0.13 17.40
C VAL A 84 7.16 1.23 16.34
N ILE A 85 7.60 2.43 16.72
CA ILE A 85 7.92 3.50 15.77
C ILE A 85 9.42 3.68 15.80
N VAL A 86 10.06 3.34 14.69
CA VAL A 86 11.50 3.41 14.48
C VAL A 86 11.77 4.57 13.51
N ASN A 87 12.93 5.21 13.65
CA ASN A 87 13.29 6.52 13.08
C ASN A 87 12.66 7.71 13.83
N HIS A 88 13.36 8.85 13.82
CA HIS A 88 12.96 10.06 14.52
C HIS A 88 11.96 10.87 13.68
N PHE A 89 10.69 10.45 13.66
CA PHE A 89 9.58 11.28 13.20
C PHE A 89 9.46 12.52 14.09
N THR A 90 9.11 13.67 13.51
CA THR A 90 8.84 14.89 14.28
C THR A 90 7.58 14.73 15.14
N SER A 91 7.43 15.54 16.19
CA SER A 91 6.21 15.50 17.03
C SER A 91 4.92 15.70 16.24
N ARG A 92 4.96 16.49 15.16
CA ARG A 92 3.81 16.70 14.27
C ARG A 92 3.52 15.46 13.42
N GLU A 93 4.54 14.82 12.89
CA GLU A 93 4.41 13.56 12.12
C GLU A 93 3.87 12.43 13.02
N LEU A 94 4.38 12.32 14.25
CA LEU A 94 3.90 11.37 15.25
C LEU A 94 2.42 11.55 15.58
N GLN A 95 1.91 12.79 15.65
CA GLN A 95 0.47 13.03 15.84
C GLN A 95 -0.38 12.52 14.66
N VAL A 96 0.13 12.56 13.43
CA VAL A 96 -0.59 12.01 12.27
C VAL A 96 -0.61 10.49 12.34
N ILE A 97 0.54 9.87 12.62
CA ILE A 97 0.67 8.41 12.77
C ILE A 97 -0.23 7.91 13.91
N GLN A 98 -0.17 8.57 15.08
CA GLN A 98 -0.99 8.19 16.23
C GLN A 98 -2.49 8.32 15.94
N ARG A 99 -2.95 9.39 15.27
CA ARG A 99 -4.35 9.49 14.84
C ARG A 99 -4.75 8.38 13.87
N GLY A 100 -3.85 7.94 13.00
CA GLY A 100 -4.07 6.78 12.13
C GLY A 100 -4.27 5.50 12.94
N LEU A 101 -3.38 5.21 13.88
CA LEU A 101 -3.46 4.04 14.76
C LEU A 101 -4.74 4.05 15.62
N ASP A 102 -5.07 5.19 16.23
CA ASP A 102 -6.22 5.36 17.12
C ASP A 102 -7.55 5.21 16.37
N SER A 103 -7.60 5.60 15.10
CA SER A 103 -8.83 5.59 14.28
C SER A 103 -9.46 4.19 14.12
N PHE A 104 -8.67 3.12 14.23
CA PHE A 104 -9.19 1.75 14.17
C PHE A 104 -9.95 1.38 15.44
N SER A 105 -9.54 1.91 16.59
CA SER A 105 -10.07 1.52 17.89
C SER A 105 -11.51 2.03 18.14
N SER A 106 -11.89 3.13 17.48
CA SER A 106 -13.21 3.77 17.59
C SER A 106 -14.28 3.08 16.75
N VAL A 107 -13.90 2.33 15.71
CA VAL A 107 -14.84 1.74 14.73
C VAL A 107 -14.76 0.21 14.65
N SER A 108 -13.80 -0.41 15.35
CA SER A 108 -13.57 -1.86 15.30
C SER A 108 -13.03 -2.44 16.60
N CYS A 109 -12.79 -3.74 16.62
CA CYS A 109 -12.09 -4.46 17.69
C CYS A 109 -10.56 -4.45 17.58
N ILE A 110 -9.98 -3.81 16.54
CA ILE A 110 -8.54 -3.69 16.35
C ILE A 110 -7.95 -2.68 17.33
N ARG A 111 -6.81 -3.02 17.94
CA ARG A 111 -6.08 -2.18 18.89
C ARG A 111 -4.61 -2.21 18.51
N PHE A 112 -4.12 -1.12 17.92
CA PHE A 112 -2.68 -0.91 17.78
C PHE A 112 -2.12 -0.51 19.15
N THR A 113 -1.15 -1.27 19.66
CA THR A 113 -0.60 -1.04 21.01
C THR A 113 0.92 -1.00 20.96
N PRO A 114 1.59 -0.13 21.74
CA PRO A 114 3.05 -0.16 21.87
C PRO A 114 3.52 -1.57 22.24
N ARG A 115 4.48 -2.08 21.48
CA ARG A 115 5.05 -3.41 21.69
C ARG A 115 5.82 -3.45 23.01
N SER A 116 5.65 -4.55 23.74
CA SER A 116 6.52 -4.94 24.84
C SER A 116 7.48 -6.04 24.38
N ASN A 117 7.06 -7.31 24.41
CA ASN A 117 7.87 -8.49 24.12
C ASN A 117 7.23 -9.41 23.07
N GLN A 118 6.16 -8.97 22.40
CA GLN A 118 5.49 -9.79 21.39
C GLN A 118 6.45 -10.12 20.24
N ARG A 119 6.43 -11.39 19.80
CA ARG A 119 7.25 -11.87 18.68
C ARG A 119 6.84 -11.20 17.38
N ASP A 120 5.54 -11.18 17.10
CA ASP A 120 4.98 -10.63 15.87
C ASP A 120 4.53 -9.19 16.12
N TYR A 121 5.02 -8.23 15.33
CA TYR A 121 4.72 -6.81 15.51
C TYR A 121 4.98 -5.98 14.24
N VAL A 122 4.33 -4.83 14.16
CA VAL A 122 4.56 -3.83 13.11
C VAL A 122 5.70 -2.90 13.50
N SER A 123 6.68 -2.73 12.62
CA SER A 123 7.75 -1.72 12.73
C SER A 123 7.43 -0.56 11.81
N ILE A 124 6.96 0.56 12.37
CA ILE A 124 6.64 1.77 11.60
C ILE A 124 7.94 2.54 11.38
N GLU A 125 8.32 2.72 10.11
CA GLU A 125 9.62 3.25 9.72
C GLU A 125 9.48 4.27 8.59
N SER A 126 10.45 5.16 8.43
CA SER A 126 10.57 6.02 7.24
C SER A 126 11.58 5.39 6.27
N ARG A 127 11.10 4.60 5.29
CA ARG A 127 11.91 3.98 4.23
C ARG A 127 11.52 4.54 2.85
N SER A 128 11.97 3.91 1.76
CA SER A 128 11.65 4.36 0.40
C SER A 128 10.18 4.15 0.05
N GLY A 129 9.39 5.21 0.17
CA GLY A 129 7.96 5.24 -0.16
C GLY A 129 7.03 4.73 0.95
N CYS A 130 5.75 4.57 0.58
CA CYS A 130 4.69 4.06 1.45
C CYS A 130 4.44 2.60 1.07
N TYR A 131 4.56 1.68 2.04
CA TYR A 131 4.25 0.27 1.79
C TYR A 131 4.05 -0.52 3.08
N SER A 132 3.40 -1.67 2.95
CA SER A 132 3.22 -2.64 4.01
C SER A 132 3.14 -4.06 3.46
N TYR A 133 3.23 -5.04 4.35
CA TYR A 133 2.89 -6.42 4.01
C TYR A 133 1.38 -6.64 4.12
N VAL A 134 0.83 -7.55 3.32
CA VAL A 134 -0.58 -7.95 3.45
C VAL A 134 -0.74 -8.99 4.55
N GLY A 135 -1.32 -8.58 5.67
CA GLY A 135 -1.56 -9.41 6.84
C GLY A 135 -0.33 -9.58 7.75
N ARG A 136 -0.49 -10.43 8.77
CA ARG A 136 0.56 -10.84 9.71
C ARG A 136 1.47 -11.87 9.05
N ILE A 137 2.73 -11.50 8.81
CA ILE A 137 3.74 -12.38 8.19
C ILE A 137 4.59 -13.14 9.22
N GLY A 138 4.51 -12.76 10.51
CA GLY A 138 5.31 -13.30 11.60
C GLY A 138 6.60 -12.50 11.83
N ASN A 139 7.08 -12.50 13.08
CA ASN A 139 8.18 -11.64 13.53
C ASN A 139 7.91 -10.14 13.28
N ALA A 140 8.96 -9.33 13.20
CA ALA A 140 8.87 -7.93 12.84
C ALA A 140 8.46 -7.77 11.37
N GLN A 141 7.47 -6.92 11.08
CA GLN A 141 7.10 -6.55 9.71
C GLN A 141 7.06 -5.04 9.55
N THR A 142 7.71 -4.52 8.52
CA THR A 142 7.79 -3.08 8.27
C THR A 142 6.46 -2.54 7.71
N VAL A 143 6.03 -1.41 8.26
CA VAL A 143 5.13 -0.45 7.62
C VAL A 143 5.97 0.78 7.31
N SER A 144 6.26 1.03 6.04
CA SER A 144 7.01 2.20 5.62
C SER A 144 6.07 3.39 5.43
N LEU A 145 6.40 4.48 6.10
CA LEU A 145 5.80 5.79 5.94
C LEU A 145 6.94 6.79 5.72
N ASP A 146 7.36 6.94 4.46
CA ASP A 146 8.33 7.96 4.08
C ASP A 146 7.86 9.33 4.57
N ARG A 147 8.72 10.01 5.33
CA ARG A 147 8.50 11.37 5.80
C ARG A 147 8.25 12.34 4.63
N ASN A 148 8.78 12.02 3.45
CA ASN A 148 8.61 12.79 2.21
C ASN A 148 7.45 12.25 1.35
N GLY A 149 6.23 12.18 1.90
CA GLY A 149 5.03 11.93 1.09
C GLY A 149 4.02 10.93 1.66
N CYS A 150 4.31 10.27 2.79
CA CYS A 150 3.41 9.26 3.36
C CYS A 150 2.72 9.70 4.67
N ILE A 151 3.09 10.85 5.23
CA ILE A 151 2.58 11.29 6.54
C ILE A 151 1.22 12.01 6.41
N TYR A 152 0.24 11.27 5.91
CA TYR A 152 -1.16 11.69 5.78
C TYR A 152 -2.07 10.67 6.44
N HIS A 153 -3.21 11.13 6.98
CA HIS A 153 -4.11 10.26 7.74
C HIS A 153 -4.62 9.06 6.94
N ASN A 154 -5.04 9.29 5.69
CA ASN A 154 -5.46 8.26 4.75
C ASN A 154 -4.33 7.28 4.42
N THR A 155 -3.12 7.77 4.15
CA THR A 155 -1.97 6.90 3.84
C THR A 155 -1.63 6.01 5.05
N VAL A 156 -1.61 6.56 6.27
CA VAL A 156 -1.39 5.74 7.47
C VAL A 156 -2.48 4.67 7.60
N GLN A 157 -3.75 5.01 7.40
CA GLN A 157 -4.84 4.02 7.44
C GLN A 157 -4.69 2.95 6.36
N HIS A 158 -4.29 3.34 5.15
CA HIS A 158 -4.05 2.45 4.01
C HIS A 158 -3.00 1.38 4.33
N GLU A 159 -1.82 1.81 4.78
CA GLU A 159 -0.73 0.86 5.10
C GLU A 159 -1.06 -0.05 6.29
N LEU A 160 -1.84 0.46 7.25
CA LEU A 160 -2.32 -0.34 8.37
C LEU A 160 -3.42 -1.33 7.94
N LEU A 161 -4.25 -1.00 6.95
CA LEU A 161 -5.20 -1.94 6.34
C LEU A 161 -4.48 -3.06 5.59
N HIS A 162 -3.41 -2.75 4.86
CA HIS A 162 -2.52 -3.79 4.32
C HIS A 162 -2.01 -4.70 5.43
N ALA A 163 -1.44 -4.15 6.51
CA ALA A 163 -0.96 -4.95 7.65
C ALA A 163 -2.06 -5.82 8.29
N LEU A 164 -3.32 -5.44 8.17
CA LEU A 164 -4.48 -6.21 8.63
C LEU A 164 -4.99 -7.27 7.63
N GLY A 165 -4.46 -7.30 6.41
CA GLY A 165 -4.75 -8.32 5.39
C GLY A 165 -5.66 -7.86 4.26
N PHE A 166 -5.79 -6.55 4.04
CA PHE A 166 -6.59 -6.01 2.93
C PHE A 166 -5.71 -5.70 1.73
N ASN A 167 -6.14 -6.14 0.54
CA ASN A 167 -5.58 -5.70 -0.74
C ASN A 167 -6.35 -4.47 -1.24
N HIS A 168 -5.88 -3.88 -2.33
CA HIS A 168 -6.56 -2.75 -2.94
C HIS A 168 -7.91 -3.08 -3.55
N GLU A 169 -8.77 -2.08 -3.62
CA GLU A 169 -10.13 -2.22 -4.14
C GLU A 169 -10.14 -2.64 -5.63
N GLN A 170 -9.23 -2.10 -6.45
CA GLN A 170 -9.15 -2.42 -7.87
C GLN A 170 -8.66 -3.85 -8.17
N THR A 171 -8.19 -4.58 -7.16
CA THR A 171 -7.75 -5.99 -7.28
C THR A 171 -8.86 -7.00 -6.99
N ARG A 172 -10.06 -6.51 -6.61
CA ARG A 172 -11.21 -7.36 -6.31
C ARG A 172 -11.55 -8.28 -7.47
N SER A 173 -12.01 -9.48 -7.12
CA SER A 173 -12.47 -10.49 -8.08
C SER A 173 -13.64 -10.03 -8.97
N ASP A 174 -14.43 -9.04 -8.54
CA ASP A 174 -15.56 -8.47 -9.29
C ASP A 174 -15.24 -7.11 -9.94
N ARG A 175 -13.98 -6.64 -9.89
CA ARG A 175 -13.60 -5.28 -10.32
C ARG A 175 -13.94 -4.98 -11.78
N ASP A 176 -13.90 -5.96 -12.67
CA ASP A 176 -14.22 -5.81 -14.10
C ASP A 176 -15.68 -5.39 -14.34
N ASN A 177 -16.56 -5.53 -13.34
CA ASN A 177 -17.94 -5.02 -13.41
C ASN A 177 -18.04 -3.52 -13.04
N HIS A 178 -16.94 -2.92 -12.59
CA HIS A 178 -16.92 -1.58 -11.98
C HIS A 178 -15.88 -0.67 -12.62
N ILE A 179 -14.70 -1.17 -12.95
CA ILE A 179 -13.65 -0.39 -13.60
C ILE A 179 -13.09 -1.12 -14.81
N LEU A 180 -12.70 -0.35 -15.81
CA LEU A 180 -11.89 -0.78 -16.93
C LEU A 180 -10.42 -0.38 -16.67
N LEU A 181 -9.52 -1.35 -16.77
CA LEU A 181 -8.07 -1.09 -16.76
C LEU A 181 -7.58 -0.79 -18.17
N ILE A 182 -6.90 0.33 -18.36
CA ILE A 182 -6.32 0.73 -19.64
C ILE A 182 -4.90 0.12 -19.81
N LEU A 183 -4.21 -0.18 -18.70
CA LEU A 183 -2.86 -0.76 -18.68
C LEU A 183 -2.87 -2.22 -18.23
N ILE A 184 -2.28 -3.08 -19.06
CA ILE A 184 -2.25 -4.56 -18.87
C ILE A 184 -1.44 -4.97 -17.64
N PHE A 185 -0.45 -4.19 -17.21
CA PHE A 185 0.39 -4.54 -16.06
C PHE A 185 -0.33 -4.44 -14.69
N LEU A 186 -1.57 -3.93 -14.65
CA LEU A 186 -2.40 -3.84 -13.45
C LEU A 186 -3.41 -5.01 -13.34
N SER A 187 -3.25 -6.05 -14.17
CA SER A 187 -4.28 -7.07 -14.41
C SER A 187 -4.31 -8.24 -13.44
N ASP A 188 -3.47 -8.25 -12.41
CA ASP A 188 -3.42 -9.38 -11.47
C ASP A 188 -4.70 -9.43 -10.62
N PHE A 189 -5.59 -10.35 -10.98
CA PHE A 189 -6.75 -10.69 -10.17
C PHE A 189 -6.31 -11.38 -8.90
N ILE A 190 -6.70 -10.83 -7.75
CA ILE A 190 -6.66 -11.57 -6.50
C ILE A 190 -8.04 -12.20 -6.33
N ASN A 191 -8.09 -13.50 -6.03
CA ASN A 191 -9.33 -14.13 -5.59
C ASN A 191 -9.67 -13.62 -4.18
N THR A 192 -10.19 -12.40 -4.11
CA THR A 192 -10.47 -11.68 -2.88
C THR A 192 -11.72 -12.24 -2.21
N LEU A 193 -11.66 -12.44 -0.89
CA LEU A 193 -12.86 -12.53 -0.08
C LEU A 193 -13.47 -11.13 0.01
N ASN A 194 -14.42 -10.82 -0.87
CA ASN A 194 -15.12 -9.53 -0.92
C ASN A 194 -15.92 -9.18 0.35
N GLN A 195 -15.93 -10.09 1.34
CA GLN A 195 -16.62 -10.02 2.63
C GLN A 195 -18.09 -9.63 2.51
N GLY A 196 -18.75 -9.91 1.38
CA GLY A 196 -20.15 -9.55 1.13
C GLY A 196 -20.44 -8.05 1.07
N THR A 197 -19.46 -7.22 0.69
CA THR A 197 -19.70 -5.79 0.40
C THR A 197 -19.64 -5.54 -1.10
N ALA A 198 -20.37 -4.53 -1.57
CA ALA A 198 -20.22 -3.99 -2.92
C ALA A 198 -18.82 -3.37 -3.14
N TYR A 199 -18.49 -3.14 -4.41
CA TYR A 199 -17.32 -2.37 -4.82
C TYR A 199 -17.45 -0.92 -4.35
N ASP A 200 -16.36 -0.36 -3.84
CA ASP A 200 -16.33 0.96 -3.22
C ASP A 200 -15.27 1.88 -3.81
N TYR A 201 -15.69 2.73 -4.74
CA TYR A 201 -14.87 3.79 -5.33
C TYR A 201 -14.26 4.77 -4.32
N ASN A 202 -14.86 4.88 -3.13
CA ASN A 202 -14.42 5.76 -2.05
C ASN A 202 -13.63 5.03 -0.96
N SER A 203 -13.31 3.74 -1.16
CA SER A 203 -12.42 3.01 -0.26
C SER A 203 -11.07 3.71 -0.18
N VAL A 204 -10.49 3.78 1.02
CA VAL A 204 -9.10 4.26 1.16
C VAL A 204 -8.11 3.33 0.47
N MET A 205 -8.53 2.10 0.15
CA MET A 205 -7.76 1.10 -0.60
C MET A 205 -7.96 1.20 -2.12
N GLN A 206 -8.73 2.17 -2.62
CA GLN A 206 -8.93 2.38 -4.07
C GLN A 206 -7.84 3.26 -4.66
N TYR A 207 -7.16 2.79 -5.70
CA TYR A 207 -6.19 3.59 -6.43
C TYR A 207 -6.80 4.80 -7.14
N HIS A 208 -6.00 5.86 -7.23
CA HIS A 208 -6.31 7.05 -8.02
C HIS A 208 -6.40 6.70 -9.52
N ARG A 209 -7.24 7.44 -10.24
CA ARG A 209 -7.49 7.29 -11.68
C ARG A 209 -6.24 7.20 -12.56
N THR A 210 -5.16 7.83 -12.13
CA THR A 210 -3.89 7.97 -12.87
C THR A 210 -2.74 7.20 -12.22
N ALA A 211 -3.03 6.26 -11.31
CA ALA A 211 -1.98 5.47 -10.66
C ALA A 211 -1.07 4.80 -11.70
N PHE A 212 0.25 4.92 -11.49
CA PHE A 212 1.32 4.45 -12.40
C PHE A 212 1.35 5.06 -13.80
N SER A 213 0.57 6.11 -14.04
CA SER A 213 0.63 6.85 -15.29
C SER A 213 1.96 7.60 -15.45
N LYS A 214 2.63 7.39 -16.58
CA LYS A 214 3.86 8.13 -16.93
C LYS A 214 3.57 9.44 -17.66
N ASN A 215 2.41 9.54 -18.30
CA ASN A 215 1.98 10.68 -19.11
C ASN A 215 0.81 11.46 -18.48
N GLY A 216 0.46 11.14 -17.23
CA GLY A 216 -0.65 11.76 -16.50
C GLY A 216 -2.04 11.34 -16.98
N GLN A 217 -2.15 10.47 -17.99
CA GLN A 217 -3.44 9.96 -18.48
C GLN A 217 -4.03 8.91 -17.53
N ALA A 218 -5.35 8.74 -17.60
CA ALA A 218 -6.06 7.76 -16.80
C ALA A 218 -5.56 6.34 -17.12
N THR A 219 -5.33 5.55 -16.08
CA THR A 219 -4.97 4.13 -16.16
C THR A 219 -6.16 3.24 -15.79
N MET A 220 -7.17 3.83 -15.14
CA MET A 220 -8.41 3.20 -14.73
C MET A 220 -9.61 4.10 -15.05
N VAL A 221 -10.71 3.52 -15.53
CA VAL A 221 -11.94 4.26 -15.85
C VAL A 221 -13.14 3.53 -15.25
N PRO A 222 -14.00 4.21 -14.47
CA PRO A 222 -15.18 3.59 -13.90
C PRO A 222 -16.23 3.35 -15.00
N ILE A 223 -16.97 2.26 -14.83
CA ILE A 223 -18.05 1.84 -15.71
C ILE A 223 -19.33 1.55 -14.91
N PRO A 224 -20.51 1.71 -15.51
CA PRO A 224 -20.74 2.24 -16.86
C PRO A 224 -20.57 3.77 -16.95
N ASN A 225 -20.46 4.47 -15.82
CA ASN A 225 -20.35 5.92 -15.77
C ASN A 225 -18.90 6.36 -15.53
N SER A 226 -18.23 6.84 -16.58
CA SER A 226 -16.83 7.30 -16.54
C SER A 226 -16.58 8.55 -15.69
N ASN A 227 -17.64 9.28 -15.31
CA ASN A 227 -17.57 10.51 -14.51
C ASN A 227 -17.57 10.26 -13.00
N VAL A 228 -17.71 9.00 -12.54
CA VAL A 228 -17.61 8.67 -11.12
C VAL A 228 -16.23 9.08 -10.60
N SER A 229 -16.21 9.85 -9.50
CA SER A 229 -14.96 10.16 -8.79
C SER A 229 -14.56 8.96 -7.94
N PHE A 230 -13.26 8.66 -7.89
CA PHE A 230 -12.70 7.55 -7.11
C PHE A 230 -11.23 7.79 -6.79
N GLY A 231 -10.73 7.10 -5.76
CA GLY A 231 -9.33 7.20 -5.33
C GLY A 231 -8.94 8.56 -4.74
N GLN A 232 -9.92 9.28 -4.17
CA GLN A 232 -9.75 10.60 -3.51
C GLN A 232 -10.06 10.52 -2.00
N ALA A 233 -10.08 9.31 -1.44
CA ALA A 233 -10.45 9.08 -0.06
C ALA A 233 -9.47 9.75 0.91
N THR A 234 -10.02 10.47 1.89
CA THR A 234 -9.26 11.13 2.97
C THR A 234 -9.26 10.33 4.28
N GLN A 235 -10.07 9.26 4.34
CA GLN A 235 -10.15 8.31 5.45
C GLN A 235 -10.82 7.00 5.01
N MET A 236 -10.79 5.98 5.86
CA MET A 236 -11.56 4.74 5.69
C MET A 236 -13.05 5.01 5.40
N SER A 237 -13.59 4.28 4.43
CA SER A 237 -15.01 4.27 4.13
C SER A 237 -15.79 3.36 5.08
N GLN A 238 -17.13 3.44 5.01
CA GLN A 238 -17.98 2.49 5.75
C GLN A 238 -17.78 1.04 5.29
N ASN A 239 -17.44 0.81 4.02
CA ASN A 239 -17.15 -0.54 3.53
C ASN A 239 -15.81 -1.04 4.08
N ASP A 240 -14.78 -0.19 4.14
CA ASP A 240 -13.50 -0.55 4.76
C ASP A 240 -13.73 -1.02 6.21
N ILE A 241 -14.45 -0.22 7.00
CA ILE A 241 -14.80 -0.53 8.40
C ILE A 241 -15.60 -1.83 8.50
N THR A 242 -16.61 -2.00 7.64
CA THR A 242 -17.46 -3.20 7.62
C THR A 242 -16.63 -4.45 7.34
N ARG A 243 -15.68 -4.37 6.40
CA ARG A 243 -14.81 -5.48 6.04
C ARG A 243 -13.85 -5.83 7.17
N ILE A 244 -13.26 -4.86 7.88
CA ILE A 244 -12.47 -5.10 9.10
C ILE A 244 -13.30 -5.87 10.12
N ASN A 245 -14.50 -5.37 10.42
CA ASN A 245 -15.38 -5.94 11.44
C ASN A 245 -15.84 -7.35 11.08
N ARG A 246 -16.16 -7.63 9.81
CA ARG A 246 -16.49 -8.99 9.34
C ARG A 246 -15.27 -9.91 9.40
N LEU A 247 -14.12 -9.44 8.92
CA LEU A 247 -12.90 -10.24 8.85
C LEU A 247 -12.41 -10.70 10.23
N TYR A 248 -12.46 -9.82 11.22
CA TYR A 248 -12.02 -10.07 12.59
C TYR A 248 -13.17 -10.42 13.56
N GLY A 249 -14.40 -10.53 13.06
CA GLY A 249 -15.60 -10.85 13.84
C GLY A 249 -15.83 -9.87 15.00
N CYS A 250 -15.61 -8.57 14.77
CA CYS A 250 -15.79 -7.58 15.81
C CYS A 250 -17.28 -7.48 16.17
N TYR A 251 -17.62 -7.85 17.41
CA TYR A 251 -18.98 -7.67 17.91
C TYR A 251 -19.21 -6.19 18.16
N VAL A 252 -20.12 -5.59 17.40
CA VAL A 252 -20.74 -4.34 17.82
C VAL A 252 -21.76 -4.74 18.85
N THR A 253 -21.52 -4.46 20.13
CA THR A 253 -22.56 -4.61 21.14
C THR A 253 -23.66 -3.63 20.76
N THR A 254 -24.70 -4.10 20.07
CA THR A 254 -25.94 -3.36 19.95
C THR A 254 -26.47 -3.31 21.38
N MET A 255 -26.36 -2.14 22.03
CA MET A 255 -27.13 -1.88 23.23
C MET A 255 -28.59 -1.94 22.78
N ILE A 256 -29.23 -3.08 23.07
CA ILE A 256 -30.68 -3.29 22.88
C ILE A 256 -31.38 -2.52 24.00
#